data_AF-A0A243RF87-F1
#
_entry.id   AF-A0A243RF87-F1
#
_cell.length_a   1.000
_cell.length_b   1.000
_cell.length_c   1.000
_cell.angle_alpha   90.00
_cell.angle_beta   90.00
_cell.angle_gamma   90.00
#
_symmetry.space_group_name_H-M   'P 1'
#
loop_
_entity.id
_entity.type
_entity.pdbx_description
1 polymer ?
#
loop_
_entity_poly.entity_id
_entity_poly.type
_entity_poly.pdbx_seq_one_letter_code
_entity_poly.pdbx_strand_id
1 'polypeptide(L)'
;MTARGEHRREGMIAGGGYGLIGLAERVRLCGGTLRAERRGDGFELAVRLPHVPGPAGGTRTPSPSTARLGEARRRVRRARTLAIGAALATCAGAAVAVSGFMAYDTVTSALPAADFDRLRVGQDRAEVEAVLPARPRADAAGRPGPPVPAGAECLHYGKHRNPFAERRGDLYRLCFRDGRLVGKDFLPAAWPPPAVARQEAAR
;
A
#
# COMPACT_ATOMS: atom_id res chain seq x y z
N MET A 1 -1.27 61.43 41.62
CA MET A 1 -0.38 60.77 42.61
C MET A 1 0.60 59.91 41.84
N THR A 2 1.76 60.47 41.49
CA THR A 2 2.80 59.85 40.65
C THR A 2 3.78 59.10 41.55
N ALA A 3 3.75 57.77 41.52
CA ALA A 3 4.77 56.94 42.16
C ALA A 3 5.88 56.65 41.14
N ARG A 4 7.05 57.26 41.34
CA ARG A 4 8.27 56.99 40.57
C ARG A 4 9.03 55.87 41.29
N GLY A 5 8.92 54.65 40.79
CA GLY A 5 9.67 53.50 41.28
C GLY A 5 10.99 53.37 40.54
N GLU A 6 12.11 53.49 41.26
CA GLU A 6 13.45 53.27 40.74
C GLU A 6 13.79 51.77 40.87
N HIS A 7 13.84 51.05 39.74
CA HIS A 7 14.18 49.63 39.72
C HIS A 7 15.59 49.40 39.17
N ARG A 8 16.41 48.83 40.05
CA ARG A 8 17.74 48.27 39.85
C ARG A 8 17.75 47.29 38.68
N ARG A 9 18.81 47.34 37.85
CA ARG A 9 19.02 46.46 36.69
C ARG A 9 19.12 44.99 37.14
N GLU A 10 18.08 44.22 36.87
CA GLU A 10 18.01 42.79 37.14
C GLU A 10 17.75 42.05 35.82
N GLY A 11 18.68 41.14 35.47
CA GLY A 11 18.61 40.10 34.44
C GLY A 11 17.75 40.34 33.20
N MET A 12 18.38 40.60 32.05
CA MET A 12 17.73 40.51 30.74
C MET A 12 17.35 39.05 30.45
N ILE A 13 16.20 38.61 30.94
CA ILE A 13 15.56 37.39 30.43
C ILE A 13 15.23 37.71 28.98
N ALA A 14 15.89 37.01 28.06
CA ALA A 14 15.55 37.05 26.64
C ALA A 14 14.14 36.48 26.46
N GLY A 15 13.12 37.34 26.64
CA GLY A 15 11.74 36.99 26.38
C GLY A 15 11.59 36.71 24.88
N GLY A 16 10.77 35.73 24.51
CA GLY A 16 10.61 35.27 23.12
C GLY A 16 10.06 36.30 22.12
N GLY A 17 10.12 37.61 22.38
CA GLY A 17 9.68 38.69 21.47
C GLY A 17 8.16 38.88 21.38
N TYR A 18 7.37 37.94 21.91
CA TYR A 18 5.90 37.96 21.80
C TYR A 18 5.17 38.63 22.98
N GLY A 19 5.88 39.19 23.96
CA GLY A 19 5.29 39.72 25.20
C GLY A 19 4.23 40.80 24.97
N LEU A 20 4.57 41.81 24.15
CA LEU A 20 3.65 42.91 23.83
C LEU A 20 2.49 42.48 22.94
N ILE A 21 2.73 41.53 22.04
CA ILE A 21 1.69 40.95 21.18
C ILE A 21 0.66 40.20 22.04
N GLY A 22 1.14 39.37 22.98
CA GLY A 22 0.28 38.66 23.92
C GLY A 22 -0.48 39.58 24.88
N LEU A 23 0.16 40.67 25.32
CA LEU A 23 -0.49 41.70 26.14
C LEU A 23 -1.56 42.46 25.33
N ALA A 24 -1.27 42.87 24.10
CA ALA A 24 -2.22 43.55 23.21
C ALA A 24 -3.47 42.71 22.97
N GLU A 25 -3.30 41.41 22.72
CA GLU A 25 -4.43 40.49 22.52
C GLU A 25 -5.29 40.35 23.77
N ARG A 26 -4.68 40.21 24.96
CA ARG A 26 -5.42 40.14 26.23
C ARG A 26 -6.17 41.44 26.54
N VAL A 27 -5.55 42.60 26.32
CA VAL A 27 -6.20 43.91 26.50
C VAL A 27 -7.39 44.06 25.56
N ARG A 28 -7.25 43.62 24.30
CA ARG A 28 -8.34 43.64 23.31
C ARG A 28 -9.50 42.71 23.68
N LEU A 29 -9.23 41.54 24.24
CA LEU A 29 -10.27 40.62 24.74
C LEU A 29 -11.10 41.23 25.86
N CYS A 30 -10.51 42.11 26.68
CA CYS A 30 -11.21 42.87 27.71
C CYS A 30 -11.89 44.14 27.18
N GLY A 31 -11.96 44.35 25.85
CA GLY A 31 -12.51 45.55 25.23
C GLY A 31 -11.65 46.80 25.38
N GLY A 32 -10.38 46.65 25.77
CA GLY A 32 -9.41 47.73 25.93
C GLY A 32 -8.56 47.97 24.70
N THR A 33 -7.69 48.98 24.80
CA THR A 33 -6.67 49.31 23.79
C THR A 33 -5.29 49.46 24.45
N LEU A 34 -4.24 49.04 23.73
CA LEU A 34 -2.84 49.16 24.14
C LEU A 34 -2.09 49.97 23.09
N ARG A 35 -1.33 50.98 23.51
CA ARG A 35 -0.32 51.69 22.71
C ARG A 35 1.05 51.47 23.32
N ALA A 36 2.04 51.22 22.46
CA ALA A 36 3.43 51.10 22.84
C ALA A 36 4.23 52.09 22.00
N GLU A 37 4.83 53.08 22.64
CA GLU A 37 5.60 54.13 21.99
C GLU A 37 7.00 54.19 22.59
N ARG A 38 8.01 54.51 21.76
CA ARG A 38 9.38 54.70 22.26
C ARG A 38 9.50 56.10 22.83
N ARG A 39 9.97 56.22 24.08
CA ARG A 39 10.15 57.51 24.75
C ARG A 39 11.56 57.58 25.34
N GLY A 40 12.39 58.44 24.75
CA GLY A 40 13.79 58.58 25.15
C GLY A 40 14.57 57.28 24.97
N ASP A 41 15.19 56.81 26.05
CA ASP A 41 15.93 55.55 26.15
C ASP A 41 15.03 54.35 26.53
N GLY A 42 13.74 54.56 26.75
CA GLY A 42 12.77 53.54 27.15
C GLY A 42 11.53 53.43 26.27
N PHE A 43 10.53 52.70 26.77
CA PHE A 43 9.22 52.53 26.15
C PHE A 43 8.13 52.98 27.11
N GLU A 44 7.13 53.69 26.57
CA GLU A 44 5.90 54.01 27.28
C GLU A 44 4.79 53.09 26.76
N LEU A 45 4.09 52.45 27.71
CA LEU A 45 2.97 51.56 27.44
C LEU A 45 1.71 52.18 28.04
N ALA A 46 0.78 52.58 27.18
CA ALA A 46 -0.50 53.13 27.60
C ALA A 46 -1.60 52.09 27.36
N VAL A 47 -2.21 51.60 28.45
CA VAL A 47 -3.36 50.69 28.40
C VAL A 47 -4.61 51.47 28.82
N ARG A 48 -5.65 51.44 28.00
CA ARG A 48 -6.98 51.95 28.37
C ARG A 48 -7.95 50.77 28.41
N LEU A 49 -8.48 50.49 29.59
CA LEU A 49 -9.48 49.45 29.84
C LEU A 49 -10.81 50.10 30.27
N PRO A 50 -11.95 49.57 29.83
CA PRO A 50 -13.25 50.02 30.34
C PRO A 50 -13.46 49.56 31.79
N HIS A 51 -14.13 50.37 32.61
CA HIS A 51 -14.41 50.05 34.02
C HIS A 51 -15.40 48.89 34.18
N VAL A 52 -16.29 48.71 33.22
CA VAL A 52 -17.14 47.53 33.08
C VAL A 52 -16.64 46.80 31.83
N PRO A 53 -16.22 45.52 31.93
CA PRO A 53 -15.87 44.76 30.74
C PRO A 53 -17.11 44.71 29.83
N GLY A 54 -17.00 45.30 28.65
CA GLY A 54 -18.04 45.13 27.63
C GLY A 54 -18.13 43.65 27.25
N PRO A 55 -19.26 43.19 26.66
CA PRO A 55 -19.27 41.89 25.99
C PRO A 55 -18.05 41.87 25.06
N ALA A 56 -17.31 40.75 25.01
CA ALA A 56 -16.14 40.59 24.16
C ALA A 56 -16.54 40.75 22.69
N GLY A 57 -16.75 42.00 22.28
CA GLY A 57 -17.47 42.46 21.11
C GLY A 57 -16.51 42.88 20.02
N GLY A 58 -15.40 42.15 19.90
CA GLY A 58 -14.75 42.03 18.62
C GLY A 58 -15.37 40.81 17.96
N THR A 59 -16.16 41.00 16.90
CA THR A 59 -16.35 39.94 15.91
C THR A 59 -14.96 39.32 15.72
N ARG A 60 -14.82 38.03 16.04
CA ARG A 60 -13.58 37.27 15.90
C ARG A 60 -13.30 37.20 14.40
N THR A 61 -12.86 38.33 13.85
CA THR A 61 -12.46 38.44 12.46
C THR A 61 -11.33 37.43 12.35
N PRO A 62 -11.48 36.38 11.53
CA PRO A 62 -10.45 35.36 11.42
C PRO A 62 -9.15 36.10 11.12
N SER A 63 -8.19 36.01 12.04
CA SER A 63 -6.88 36.60 11.78
C SER A 63 -6.37 36.01 10.47
N PRO A 64 -5.70 36.78 9.60
CA PRO A 64 -5.13 36.25 8.36
C PRO A 64 -4.26 35.00 8.60
N SER A 65 -3.71 34.83 9.81
CA SER A 65 -3.03 33.61 10.25
C SER A 65 -3.95 32.38 10.38
N THR A 66 -5.17 32.50 10.92
CA THR A 66 -6.12 31.37 11.05
C THR A 66 -6.69 30.94 9.70
N ALA A 67 -6.93 31.91 8.80
CA ALA A 67 -7.32 31.62 7.41
C ALA A 67 -6.20 30.90 6.64
N ARG A 68 -4.95 31.37 6.75
CA ARG A 68 -3.77 30.72 6.15
C ARG A 68 -3.51 29.32 6.69
N LEU A 69 -3.65 29.10 8.01
CA LEU A 69 -3.53 27.78 8.62
C LEU A 69 -4.63 26.83 8.17
N GLY A 70 -5.87 27.32 8.00
CA GLY A 70 -6.98 26.55 7.46
C GLY A 70 -6.74 26.10 6.02
N GLU A 71 -6.22 27.00 5.19
CA GLU A 71 -5.86 26.70 3.80
C GLU A 71 -4.67 25.74 3.70
N ALA A 72 -3.63 25.94 4.51
CA ALA A 72 -2.48 25.01 4.59
C ALA A 72 -2.93 23.61 5.03
N ARG A 73 -3.78 23.50 6.06
CA ARG A 73 -4.35 22.22 6.51
C ARG A 73 -5.21 21.57 5.43
N ARG A 74 -6.02 22.33 4.70
CA ARG A 74 -6.82 21.81 3.57
C ARG A 74 -5.94 21.28 2.46
N ARG A 75 -4.87 22.00 2.09
CA ARG A 75 -3.88 21.55 1.10
C ARG A 75 -3.18 20.27 1.53
N VAL A 76 -2.70 20.19 2.77
CA VAL A 76 -2.06 18.98 3.31
C VAL A 76 -3.03 17.81 3.36
N ARG A 77 -4.28 18.01 3.80
CA ARG A 77 -5.31 16.96 3.81
C ARG A 77 -5.61 16.48 2.40
N ARG A 78 -5.80 17.37 1.42
CA ARG A 78 -6.05 17.03 0.02
C ARG A 78 -4.86 16.28 -0.60
N ALA A 79 -3.64 16.77 -0.39
CA ALA A 79 -2.44 16.11 -0.86
C ALA A 79 -2.30 14.70 -0.25
N ARG A 80 -2.56 14.56 1.05
CA ARG A 80 -2.55 13.27 1.74
C ARG A 80 -3.63 12.32 1.20
N THR A 81 -4.86 12.78 1.01
CA THR A 81 -5.95 11.95 0.47
C THR A 81 -5.65 11.51 -0.96
N LEU A 82 -5.09 12.41 -1.79
CA LEU A 82 -4.67 12.08 -3.15
C LEU A 82 -3.53 11.07 -3.16
N ALA A 83 -2.52 11.25 -2.30
CA ALA A 83 -1.40 10.30 -2.20
C ALA A 83 -1.85 8.91 -1.75
N ILE A 84 -2.70 8.83 -0.72
CA ILE A 84 -3.27 7.55 -0.26
C ILE A 84 -4.14 6.94 -1.35
N GLY A 85 -5.00 7.74 -1.99
CA GLY A 85 -5.85 7.27 -3.08
C GLY A 85 -5.05 6.73 -4.26
N ALA A 86 -3.98 7.41 -4.68
CA ALA A 86 -3.10 6.98 -5.75
C ALA A 86 -2.36 5.68 -5.39
N ALA A 87 -1.85 5.56 -4.15
CA ALA A 87 -1.21 4.33 -3.68
C ALA A 87 -2.20 3.15 -3.69
N LEU A 88 -3.41 3.34 -3.16
CA LEU A 88 -4.45 2.30 -3.17
C LEU A 88 -4.87 1.91 -4.59
N ALA A 89 -5.05 2.89 -5.48
CA ALA A 89 -5.39 2.64 -6.88
C ALA A 89 -4.29 1.86 -7.60
N THR A 90 -3.02 2.17 -7.30
CA THR A 90 -1.86 1.46 -7.86
C THR A 90 -1.83 0.00 -7.39
N CYS A 91 -1.99 -0.23 -6.08
CA CYS A 91 -2.07 -1.59 -5.52
C CYS A 91 -3.25 -2.37 -6.10
N ALA A 92 -4.42 -1.75 -6.21
CA ALA A 92 -5.61 -2.38 -6.79
C ALA A 92 -5.41 -2.72 -8.27
N GLY A 93 -4.85 -1.79 -9.05
CA GLY A 93 -4.52 -2.03 -10.46
C GLY A 93 -3.53 -3.17 -10.65
N ALA A 94 -2.46 -3.21 -9.84
CA ALA A 94 -1.50 -4.32 -9.86
C ALA A 94 -2.15 -5.65 -9.49
N ALA A 95 -3.00 -5.69 -8.46
CA ALA A 95 -3.72 -6.90 -8.06
C ALA A 95 -4.65 -7.41 -9.18
N VAL A 96 -5.38 -6.51 -9.86
CA VAL A 96 -6.22 -6.86 -11.02
C VAL A 96 -5.38 -7.40 -12.17
N ALA A 97 -4.27 -6.75 -12.50
CA ALA A 97 -3.39 -7.18 -13.58
C ALA A 97 -2.79 -8.57 -13.31
N VAL A 98 -2.27 -8.81 -12.10
CA VAL A 98 -1.74 -10.11 -11.69
C VAL A 98 -2.84 -11.17 -11.73
N SER A 99 -4.03 -10.87 -11.20
CA SER A 99 -5.15 -11.82 -11.19
C SER A 99 -5.60 -12.18 -12.60
N GLY A 100 -5.69 -11.19 -13.50
CA GLY A 100 -5.99 -11.40 -14.92
C GLY A 100 -4.94 -12.25 -15.61
N PHE A 101 -3.65 -11.98 -15.37
CA PHE A 101 -2.56 -12.80 -15.91
C PHE A 101 -2.61 -14.25 -15.40
N MET A 102 -2.85 -14.45 -14.10
CA MET A 102 -2.95 -15.77 -13.49
C MET A 102 -4.16 -16.56 -14.03
N ALA A 103 -5.30 -15.89 -14.26
CA ALA A 103 -6.47 -16.49 -14.89
C ALA A 103 -6.18 -16.87 -16.35
N TYR A 104 -5.58 -15.96 -17.11
CA TYR A 104 -5.16 -16.20 -18.49
C TYR A 104 -4.24 -17.42 -18.58
N ASP A 105 -3.19 -17.47 -17.76
CA ASP A 105 -2.27 -18.62 -17.73
C ASP A 105 -2.95 -19.93 -17.36
N THR A 106 -3.90 -19.91 -16.44
CA THR A 106 -4.64 -21.12 -16.07
C THR A 106 -5.49 -21.64 -17.23
N VAL A 107 -6.15 -20.75 -17.96
CA VAL A 107 -7.05 -21.13 -19.05
C VAL A 107 -6.26 -21.60 -20.28
N THR A 108 -5.15 -20.94 -20.61
CA THR A 108 -4.37 -21.24 -21.82
C THR A 108 -3.39 -22.38 -21.69
N SER A 109 -3.04 -22.77 -20.45
CA SER A 109 -2.01 -23.79 -20.18
C SER A 109 -2.61 -25.05 -19.56
N ALA A 110 -3.94 -25.20 -19.59
CA ALA A 110 -4.64 -26.34 -19.03
C ALA A 110 -4.88 -27.45 -20.07
N LEU A 111 -4.33 -28.63 -19.80
CA LEU A 111 -4.50 -29.84 -20.59
C LEU A 111 -5.70 -30.63 -20.02
N PRO A 112 -6.80 -30.78 -20.77
CA PRO A 112 -7.95 -31.57 -20.32
C PRO A 112 -7.56 -33.02 -20.02
N ALA A 113 -8.20 -33.62 -19.00
CA ALA A 113 -7.90 -35.00 -18.58
C ALA A 113 -8.04 -36.00 -19.74
N ALA A 114 -9.06 -35.85 -20.59
CA ALA A 114 -9.26 -36.72 -21.74
C ALA A 114 -8.12 -36.64 -22.78
N ASP A 115 -7.51 -35.46 -22.97
CA ASP A 115 -6.34 -35.31 -23.86
C ASP A 115 -5.12 -35.93 -23.21
N PHE A 116 -4.89 -35.63 -21.93
CA PHE A 116 -3.81 -36.25 -21.14
C PHE A 116 -3.92 -37.78 -21.24
N ASP A 117 -5.07 -38.37 -20.92
CA ASP A 117 -5.32 -39.81 -20.90
C ASP A 117 -5.16 -40.50 -22.25
N ARG A 118 -5.16 -39.77 -23.37
CA ARG A 118 -4.84 -40.33 -24.70
C ARG A 118 -3.34 -40.43 -24.96
N LEU A 119 -2.52 -39.60 -24.32
CA LEU A 119 -1.06 -39.63 -24.48
C LEU A 119 -0.46 -40.93 -23.93
N ARG A 120 0.55 -41.45 -24.64
CA ARG A 120 1.26 -42.69 -24.35
C ARG A 120 2.77 -42.47 -24.40
N VAL A 121 3.47 -43.04 -23.43
CA VAL A 121 4.94 -43.06 -23.43
C VAL A 121 5.42 -43.78 -24.69
N GLY A 122 6.42 -43.21 -25.37
CA GLY A 122 6.96 -43.66 -26.65
C GLY A 122 6.49 -42.85 -27.86
N GLN A 123 5.41 -42.05 -27.73
CA GLN A 123 4.92 -41.21 -28.82
C GLN A 123 5.93 -40.16 -29.26
N ASP A 124 5.87 -39.81 -30.55
CA ASP A 124 6.65 -38.72 -31.12
C ASP A 124 6.22 -37.37 -30.55
N ARG A 125 7.19 -36.47 -30.31
CA ARG A 125 6.95 -35.15 -29.72
C ARG A 125 6.00 -34.33 -30.58
N ALA A 126 6.07 -34.41 -31.91
CA ALA A 126 5.18 -33.65 -32.79
C ALA A 126 3.72 -34.11 -32.68
N GLU A 127 3.48 -35.42 -32.54
CA GLU A 127 2.14 -35.98 -32.33
C GLU A 127 1.56 -35.55 -30.98
N VAL A 128 2.40 -35.53 -29.93
CA VAL A 128 1.98 -35.09 -28.61
C VAL A 128 1.68 -33.59 -28.62
N GLU A 129 2.58 -32.76 -29.15
CA GLU A 129 2.42 -31.30 -29.20
C GLU A 129 1.19 -30.85 -29.98
N ALA A 130 0.70 -31.64 -30.95
CA ALA A 130 -0.52 -31.33 -31.69
C ALA A 130 -1.79 -31.28 -30.84
N VAL A 131 -1.81 -31.94 -29.68
CA VAL A 131 -2.95 -31.92 -28.74
C VAL A 131 -2.67 -31.11 -27.48
N LEU A 132 -1.44 -30.63 -27.29
CA LEU A 132 -1.08 -29.83 -26.13
C LEU A 132 -1.58 -28.38 -26.28
N PRO A 133 -1.87 -27.71 -25.16
CA PRO A 133 -2.01 -26.26 -25.16
C PRO A 133 -0.73 -25.60 -25.67
N ALA A 134 -0.87 -24.42 -26.30
CA ALA A 134 0.22 -23.71 -26.95
C ALA A 134 1.40 -23.35 -26.04
N ARG A 135 1.21 -23.38 -24.71
CA ARG A 135 2.27 -23.08 -23.74
C ARG A 135 2.15 -23.93 -22.47
N PRO A 136 3.29 -24.26 -21.85
CA PRO A 136 3.30 -24.84 -20.50
C PRO A 136 2.95 -23.79 -19.45
N ARG A 137 2.61 -24.26 -18.24
CA ARG A 137 2.39 -23.42 -17.06
C ARG A 137 3.68 -22.70 -16.67
N ALA A 138 3.60 -21.38 -16.58
CA ALA A 138 4.75 -20.55 -16.22
C ALA A 138 5.12 -20.68 -14.73
N ASP A 139 4.13 -20.92 -13.86
CA ASP A 139 4.29 -21.02 -12.40
C ASP A 139 4.66 -22.44 -11.91
N ALA A 140 5.04 -23.34 -12.82
CA ALA A 140 5.36 -24.73 -12.48
C ALA A 140 6.87 -25.02 -12.31
N ALA A 141 7.75 -24.04 -12.56
CA ALA A 141 9.18 -24.21 -12.38
C ALA A 141 9.53 -24.51 -10.90
N GLY A 142 10.41 -25.47 -10.66
CA GLY A 142 10.82 -25.86 -9.30
C GLY A 142 9.79 -26.64 -8.49
N ARG A 143 8.65 -27.03 -9.11
CA ARG A 143 7.65 -27.89 -8.48
C ARG A 143 8.27 -29.22 -8.04
N PRO A 144 8.16 -29.62 -6.76
CA PRO A 144 8.64 -30.92 -6.34
C PRO A 144 7.80 -32.03 -7.00
N GLY A 145 8.45 -33.14 -7.33
CA GLY A 145 7.85 -34.27 -8.05
C GLY A 145 8.76 -35.49 -8.04
N PRO A 146 8.38 -36.57 -8.75
CA PRO A 146 9.28 -37.69 -8.99
C PRO A 146 10.56 -37.21 -9.71
N PRO A 147 11.68 -37.94 -9.60
CA PRO A 147 12.92 -37.56 -10.28
C PRO A 147 12.70 -37.41 -11.78
N VAL A 148 13.35 -36.41 -12.38
CA VAL A 148 13.33 -36.20 -13.83
C VAL A 148 14.15 -37.32 -14.49
N PRO A 149 13.62 -38.02 -15.51
CA PRO A 149 14.40 -39.01 -16.24
C PRO A 149 15.68 -38.41 -16.81
N ALA A 150 16.78 -39.17 -16.78
CA ALA A 150 18.08 -38.69 -17.24
C ALA A 150 18.01 -38.22 -18.71
N GLY A 151 18.48 -37.00 -18.96
CA GLY A 151 18.47 -36.36 -20.28
C GLY A 151 17.09 -35.92 -20.78
N ALA A 152 16.05 -35.94 -19.94
CA ALA A 152 14.71 -35.52 -20.34
C ALA A 152 14.42 -34.06 -19.97
N GLU A 153 13.67 -33.39 -20.85
CA GLU A 153 13.07 -32.08 -20.62
C GLU A 153 11.60 -32.26 -20.21
N CYS A 154 11.21 -31.74 -19.05
CA CYS A 154 9.84 -31.88 -18.56
C CYS A 154 9.03 -30.58 -18.65
N LEU A 155 7.89 -30.65 -19.33
CA LEU A 155 6.90 -29.59 -19.43
C LEU A 155 5.73 -29.85 -18.48
N HIS A 156 5.16 -28.77 -17.95
CA HIS A 156 4.06 -28.84 -16.98
C HIS A 156 2.81 -28.16 -17.53
N TYR A 157 1.65 -28.78 -17.34
CA TYR A 157 0.35 -28.28 -17.77
C TYR A 157 -0.64 -28.33 -16.62
N GLY A 158 -1.55 -27.37 -16.55
CA GLY A 158 -2.60 -27.38 -15.51
C GLY A 158 -3.64 -28.45 -15.80
N LYS A 159 -4.18 -29.10 -14.75
CA LYS A 159 -5.33 -30.01 -14.90
C LYS A 159 -6.65 -29.25 -15.04
N HIS A 160 -6.79 -28.14 -14.32
CA HIS A 160 -8.03 -27.38 -14.24
C HIS A 160 -7.96 -26.09 -15.06
N ARG A 161 -8.95 -25.87 -15.94
CA ARG A 161 -9.16 -24.58 -16.64
C ARG A 161 -9.71 -23.49 -15.73
N ASN A 162 -10.39 -23.86 -14.64
CA ASN A 162 -10.93 -22.90 -13.69
C ASN A 162 -9.83 -22.42 -12.72
N PRO A 163 -9.46 -21.13 -12.71
CA PRO A 163 -8.48 -20.58 -11.78
C PRO A 163 -8.93 -20.60 -10.31
N PHE A 164 -10.22 -20.82 -10.03
CA PHE A 164 -10.76 -20.92 -8.67
C PHE A 164 -11.07 -22.35 -8.24
N ALA A 165 -10.58 -23.35 -8.97
CA ALA A 165 -10.75 -24.75 -8.59
C ALA A 165 -10.08 -25.03 -7.23
N GLU A 166 -10.71 -25.85 -6.38
CA GLU A 166 -10.18 -26.25 -5.07
C GLU A 166 -8.76 -26.81 -5.16
N ARG A 167 -8.46 -27.56 -6.23
CA ARG A 167 -7.13 -28.10 -6.53
C ARG A 167 -6.48 -27.41 -7.74
N ARG A 168 -6.52 -26.08 -7.82
CA ARG A 168 -5.89 -25.29 -8.90
C ARG A 168 -4.40 -25.62 -9.10
N GLY A 169 -3.74 -26.10 -8.06
CA GLY A 169 -2.35 -26.55 -8.11
C GLY A 169 -2.13 -27.88 -8.81
N ASP A 170 -3.15 -28.69 -9.14
CA ASP A 170 -2.95 -29.98 -9.81
C ASP A 170 -2.35 -29.79 -11.22
N LEU A 171 -1.22 -30.47 -11.46
CA LEU A 171 -0.46 -30.40 -12.71
C LEU A 171 -0.32 -31.77 -13.38
N TYR A 172 -0.19 -31.74 -14.69
CA TYR A 172 0.33 -32.84 -15.50
C TYR A 172 1.77 -32.53 -15.89
N ARG A 173 2.65 -33.51 -15.80
CA ARG A 173 4.05 -33.43 -16.24
C ARG A 173 4.26 -34.34 -17.42
N LEU A 174 4.85 -33.82 -18.49
CA LEU A 174 5.24 -34.56 -19.69
C LEU A 174 6.74 -34.39 -19.91
N CYS A 175 7.48 -35.48 -19.89
CA CYS A 175 8.94 -35.48 -20.04
C CYS A 175 9.32 -36.04 -21.39
N PHE A 176 10.11 -35.29 -22.15
CA PHE A 176 10.55 -35.64 -23.49
C PHE A 176 12.05 -35.88 -23.52
N ARG A 177 12.49 -36.89 -24.28
CA ARG A 177 13.89 -37.16 -24.57
C ARG A 177 13.99 -37.68 -25.99
N ASP A 178 14.97 -37.17 -26.74
CA ASP A 178 15.23 -37.57 -28.13
C ASP A 178 13.96 -37.49 -29.01
N GLY A 179 13.15 -36.43 -28.82
CA GLY A 179 11.92 -36.23 -29.58
C GLY A 179 10.78 -37.19 -29.23
N ARG A 180 10.86 -37.94 -28.12
CA ARG A 180 9.79 -38.85 -27.68
C ARG A 180 9.34 -38.58 -26.26
N LEU A 181 8.06 -38.84 -25.99
CA LEU A 181 7.50 -38.79 -24.64
C LEU A 181 8.03 -39.98 -23.82
N VAL A 182 8.91 -39.74 -22.84
CA VAL A 182 9.52 -40.78 -22.01
C VAL A 182 8.89 -40.89 -20.62
N GLY A 183 8.14 -39.89 -20.20
CA GLY A 183 7.47 -39.89 -18.89
C GLY A 183 6.23 -39.02 -18.90
N LYS A 184 5.22 -39.45 -18.14
CA LYS A 184 3.95 -38.74 -17.98
C LYS A 184 3.44 -38.97 -16.56
N ASP A 185 3.31 -37.90 -15.79
CA ASP A 185 2.94 -37.96 -14.38
C ASP A 185 1.79 -37.01 -14.05
N PHE A 186 0.98 -37.39 -13.07
CA PHE A 186 0.06 -36.49 -12.39
C PHE A 186 0.70 -36.01 -11.08
N LEU A 187 0.77 -34.68 -10.91
CA LEU A 187 1.34 -34.03 -9.74
C LEU A 187 0.24 -33.29 -8.98
N PRO A 188 -0.25 -33.82 -7.85
CA PRO A 188 -1.24 -33.12 -7.04
C PRO A 188 -0.72 -31.78 -6.49
N ALA A 189 -1.64 -30.89 -6.16
CA ALA A 189 -1.38 -29.62 -5.48
C ALA A 189 -0.45 -29.79 -4.26
N ALA A 190 -0.74 -30.79 -3.42
CA ALA A 190 0.06 -31.15 -2.25
C ALA A 190 0.98 -32.34 -2.58
N TRP A 191 2.21 -32.05 -3.01
CA TRP A 191 3.27 -33.04 -3.20
C TRP A 191 4.31 -32.96 -2.06
N PRO A 192 4.81 -34.08 -1.52
CA PRO A 192 4.39 -35.45 -1.82
C PRO A 192 2.97 -35.72 -1.31
N PRO A 193 2.21 -36.63 -1.96
CA PRO A 193 0.85 -36.94 -1.54
C PRO A 193 0.84 -37.40 -0.08
N PRO A 194 -0.21 -37.04 0.70
CA PRO A 194 -0.32 -37.47 2.09
C PRO A 194 -0.32 -39.00 2.16
N ALA A 195 0.22 -39.56 3.25
CA ALA A 195 0.48 -40.99 3.39
C ALA A 195 -0.73 -41.90 3.13
N VAL A 196 -1.95 -41.39 3.34
CA VAL A 196 -3.22 -42.09 3.07
C VAL A 196 -3.40 -42.41 1.58
N ALA A 197 -3.03 -41.51 0.68
CA ALA A 197 -3.20 -41.71 -0.77
C ALA A 197 -2.20 -42.73 -1.37
N ARG A 198 -1.09 -43.02 -0.67
CA ARG A 198 -0.11 -44.04 -1.12
C ARG A 198 -0.66 -45.47 -1.05
N GLN A 199 -1.68 -45.71 -0.22
CA GLN A 199 -2.24 -47.06 -0.04
C GLN A 199 -3.26 -47.44 -1.12
N GLU A 200 -3.90 -46.46 -1.76
CA GLU A 200 -4.90 -46.70 -2.82
C GLU A 200 -4.27 -46.96 -4.19
N ALA A 201 -3.11 -46.38 -4.49
CA ALA A 201 -2.40 -46.59 -5.77
C ALA A 201 -1.62 -47.91 -5.85
N ALA A 202 -1.55 -48.67 -4.75
CA ALA A 202 -0.88 -49.98 -4.67
C ALA A 202 -1.88 -51.17 -4.72
N ARG A 203 -3.16 -50.90 -5.00
CA ARG A 203 -4.21 -51.89 -5.22
C ARG A 203 -4.73 -51.79 -6.64
#